data_AF-A0AAI9TLR9-F1
#
_entry.id   AF-A0AAI9TLR9-F1
#
_cell.length_a   1.000
_cell.length_b   1.000
_cell.length_c   1.000
_cell.angle_alpha   90.00
_cell.angle_beta   90.00
_cell.angle_gamma   90.00
#
_symmetry.space_group_name_H-M   'P 1'
#
loop_
_entity.id
_entity.type
_entity.pdbx_description
1 polymer ?
#
loop_
_entity_poly.entity_id
_entity_poly.type
_entity_poly.pdbx_seq_one_letter_code
_entity_poly.pdbx_strand_id
1 'polypeptide(L)'
;MGSYAGFDIVPRLTKGLVDKHNWERLLKTITERYQNDDQVEVEPNNIAFKSDPDLLLPLECHKFLRFGATIPNEDTSGLRNYIDTVSRVASCWFGSRVRDWDEGEGVSGYYALDDAKRSIRSYEQVYYVEKIIIHSRSLTYE
;
A
#
# COMPACT_ATOMS: atom_id res chain seq x y z
N MET A 1 17.56 -4.81 -16.78
CA MET A 1 17.10 -5.66 -15.67
C MET A 1 16.90 -4.74 -14.50
N GLY A 2 15.66 -4.52 -14.07
CA GLY A 2 15.35 -3.63 -12.95
C GLY A 2 15.69 -4.21 -11.58
N SER A 3 15.64 -3.40 -10.53
CA SER A 3 15.78 -3.84 -9.13
C SER A 3 14.43 -3.83 -8.42
N TYR A 4 14.18 -4.82 -7.56
CA TYR A 4 13.00 -4.80 -6.69
C TYR A 4 13.33 -3.96 -5.46
N ALA A 5 12.57 -2.88 -5.24
CA ALA A 5 12.80 -1.96 -4.13
C ALA A 5 11.50 -1.49 -3.49
N GLY A 6 11.59 -1.03 -2.25
CA GLY A 6 10.43 -0.64 -1.47
C GLY A 6 10.74 -0.39 0.00
N PHE A 7 9.70 -0.40 0.82
CA PHE A 7 9.84 -0.34 2.26
C PHE A 7 8.81 -1.23 2.98
N ASP A 8 9.19 -1.66 4.17
CA ASP A 8 8.34 -2.40 5.10
C ASP A 8 8.18 -1.58 6.41
N ILE A 9 7.11 -1.84 7.18
CA ILE A 9 6.97 -1.32 8.55
C ILE A 9 7.09 -2.48 9.54
N VAL A 10 8.05 -2.38 10.46
CA VAL A 10 8.42 -3.45 11.39
C VAL A 10 8.41 -2.94 12.84
N PRO A 11 7.71 -3.62 13.78
CA PRO A 11 6.83 -4.78 13.58
C PRO A 11 5.56 -4.42 12.79
N ARG A 12 4.77 -5.42 12.40
CA ARG A 12 3.48 -5.23 11.70
C ARG A 12 2.60 -4.23 12.43
N LEU A 13 1.86 -3.43 11.66
CA LEU A 13 0.85 -2.53 12.22
C LEU A 13 -0.28 -3.34 12.84
N THR A 14 -0.80 -2.84 13.95
CA THR A 14 -1.89 -3.45 14.71
C THR A 14 -3.19 -2.68 14.48
N LYS A 15 -4.30 -3.22 14.99
CA LYS A 15 -5.59 -2.49 15.06
C LYS A 15 -5.64 -1.46 16.21
N GLY A 16 -4.51 -1.21 16.89
CA GLY A 16 -4.39 -0.27 17.98
C GLY A 16 -4.61 1.18 17.54
N LEU A 17 -5.06 2.02 18.47
CA LEU A 17 -5.40 3.41 18.20
C LEU A 17 -4.22 4.23 17.65
N VAL A 18 -3.00 3.97 18.13
CA VAL A 18 -1.80 4.70 17.70
C VAL A 18 -1.46 4.38 16.24
N ASP A 19 -1.39 3.09 15.89
CA ASP A 19 -1.10 2.67 14.52
C ASP A 19 -2.18 3.17 13.55
N LYS A 20 -3.45 3.11 13.94
CA LYS A 20 -4.56 3.63 13.14
C LYS A 20 -4.45 5.15 12.94
N HIS A 21 -4.20 5.91 14.00
CA HIS A 21 -4.06 7.38 13.90
C HIS A 21 -2.90 7.78 12.99
N ASN A 22 -1.73 7.17 13.18
CA ASN A 22 -0.54 7.46 12.37
C ASN A 22 -0.76 7.07 10.90
N TRP A 23 -1.47 5.96 10.66
CA TRP A 23 -1.81 5.53 9.32
C TRP A 23 -2.81 6.47 8.63
N GLU A 24 -3.85 6.93 9.33
CA GLU A 24 -4.78 7.94 8.81
C GLU A 24 -4.07 9.24 8.43
N ARG A 25 -3.07 9.66 9.23
CA ARG A 25 -2.23 10.83 8.93
C ARG A 25 -1.39 10.61 7.68
N LEU A 26 -0.77 9.43 7.54
CA LEU A 26 -0.04 9.04 6.34
C LEU A 26 -0.95 9.10 5.11
N LEU A 27 -2.07 8.39 5.12
CA LEU A 27 -3.00 8.33 4.00
C LEU A 27 -3.49 9.72 3.60
N LYS A 28 -3.86 10.55 4.57
CA LYS A 28 -4.25 11.94 4.33
C LYS A 28 -3.15 12.72 3.59
N THR A 29 -1.91 12.64 4.07
CA THR A 29 -0.77 13.32 3.42
C THR A 29 -0.52 12.80 1.99
N ILE A 30 -0.66 11.50 1.75
CA ILE A 30 -0.50 10.91 0.41
C ILE A 30 -1.63 11.38 -0.52
N THR A 31 -2.89 11.31 -0.08
CA THR A 31 -4.03 11.77 -0.87
C THR A 31 -3.93 13.26 -1.21
N GLU A 32 -3.55 14.12 -0.25
CA GLU A 32 -3.36 15.56 -0.51
C GLU A 32 -2.21 15.83 -1.48
N ARG A 33 -1.11 15.06 -1.39
CA ARG A 33 0.05 15.21 -2.25
C ARG A 33 -0.22 14.83 -3.71
N TYR A 34 -0.98 13.75 -3.92
CA TYR A 34 -1.25 13.19 -5.24
C TYR A 34 -2.66 13.50 -5.77
N GLN A 35 -3.37 14.47 -5.17
CA GLN A 35 -4.73 14.85 -5.58
C GLN A 35 -4.90 15.25 -7.06
N ASN A 36 -3.80 15.68 -7.71
CA ASN A 36 -3.78 16.08 -9.12
C ASN A 36 -2.94 15.13 -9.99
N ASP A 37 -2.60 13.95 -9.49
CA ASP A 37 -1.84 12.94 -10.21
C ASP A 37 -2.78 11.86 -10.75
N ASP A 38 -3.00 11.83 -12.06
CA ASP A 38 -3.91 10.88 -12.71
C ASP A 38 -3.46 9.41 -12.57
N GLN A 39 -2.20 9.17 -12.19
CA GLN A 39 -1.65 7.85 -11.92
C GLN A 39 -1.94 7.35 -10.50
N VAL A 40 -2.49 8.19 -9.62
CA VAL A 40 -2.82 7.82 -8.24
C VAL A 40 -4.32 7.91 -8.03
N GLU A 41 -4.94 6.79 -7.70
CA GLU A 41 -6.38 6.69 -7.52
C GLU A 41 -6.71 6.23 -6.11
N VAL A 42 -7.63 6.94 -5.45
CA VAL A 42 -8.17 6.51 -4.16
C VAL A 42 -9.32 5.55 -4.45
N GLU A 43 -9.04 4.27 -4.27
CA GLU A 43 -10.02 3.21 -4.37
C GLU A 43 -10.75 2.99 -3.04
N PRO A 44 -11.85 2.24 -3.05
CA PRO A 44 -12.66 2.07 -1.85
C PRO A 44 -11.99 1.23 -0.73
N ASN A 45 -10.90 0.51 -1.01
CA ASN A 45 -10.10 -0.25 0.00
C ASN A 45 -8.65 0.20 0.12
N ASN A 46 -8.14 0.91 -0.87
CA ASN A 46 -6.72 1.14 -1.02
C ASN A 46 -6.48 2.45 -1.79
N ILE A 47 -5.23 2.93 -1.80
CA ILE A 47 -4.75 3.91 -2.77
C ILE A 47 -3.90 3.15 -3.76
N ALA A 48 -4.27 3.21 -5.04
CA ALA A 48 -3.62 2.50 -6.13
C ALA A 48 -2.73 3.44 -6.95
N PHE A 49 -1.51 2.99 -7.23
CA PHE A 49 -0.57 3.69 -8.12
C PHE A 49 -0.54 2.93 -9.45
N LYS A 50 -1.22 3.46 -10.48
CA LYS A 50 -1.49 2.80 -11.78
C LYS A 50 -0.23 2.34 -12.53
N SER A 51 0.92 2.89 -12.18
CA SER A 51 2.22 2.50 -12.73
C SER A 51 2.62 1.07 -12.38
N ASP A 52 2.11 0.48 -11.29
CA ASP A 52 2.37 -0.92 -10.92
C ASP A 52 1.19 -1.52 -10.10
N PRO A 53 0.68 -2.71 -10.48
CA PRO A 53 -0.50 -3.30 -9.84
C PRO A 53 -0.29 -3.77 -8.39
N ASP A 54 0.96 -4.03 -7.98
CA ASP A 54 1.30 -4.43 -6.60
C ASP A 54 1.59 -3.19 -5.71
N LEU A 55 1.67 -1.99 -6.30
CA LEU A 55 1.95 -0.73 -5.60
C LEU A 55 0.67 -0.14 -4.99
N LEU A 56 0.22 -0.77 -3.89
CA LEU A 56 -1.05 -0.47 -3.23
C LEU A 56 -0.87 -0.11 -1.74
N LEU A 57 -1.55 0.94 -1.29
CA LEU A 57 -1.65 1.29 0.14
C LEU A 57 -3.03 0.93 0.69
N PRO A 58 -3.17 0.00 1.65
CA PRO A 58 -4.48 -0.31 2.22
C PRO A 58 -5.01 0.84 3.06
N LEU A 59 -6.33 1.06 3.05
CA LEU A 59 -6.97 2.00 3.97
C LEU A 59 -6.94 1.49 5.43
N GLU A 60 -6.91 0.16 5.61
CA GLU A 60 -6.77 -0.47 6.92
C GLU A 60 -5.30 -0.77 7.26
N CYS A 61 -4.75 -0.04 8.24
CA CYS A 61 -3.33 -0.10 8.63
C CYS A 61 -2.79 -1.51 8.86
N HIS A 62 -3.52 -2.36 9.59
CA HIS A 62 -3.09 -3.71 9.96
C HIS A 62 -2.96 -4.68 8.78
N LYS A 63 -3.45 -4.31 7.59
CA LYS A 63 -3.26 -5.08 6.35
C LYS A 63 -1.95 -4.72 5.64
N PHE A 64 -1.31 -3.61 6.03
CA PHE A 64 -0.04 -3.21 5.44
C PHE A 64 1.10 -4.16 5.85
N LEU A 65 1.86 -4.64 4.86
CA LEU A 65 3.13 -5.34 5.07
C LEU A 65 4.28 -4.68 4.33
N ARG A 66 4.05 -4.34 3.07
CA ARG A 66 5.06 -3.90 2.12
C ARG A 66 4.46 -2.91 1.14
N PHE A 67 5.27 -1.94 0.76
CA PHE A 67 5.03 -1.10 -0.42
C PHE A 67 6.30 -1.14 -1.28
N GLY A 68 6.22 -1.66 -2.50
CA GLY A 68 7.40 -1.81 -3.35
C GLY A 68 7.06 -2.45 -4.68
N ALA A 69 7.90 -2.18 -5.68
CA ALA A 69 7.71 -2.60 -7.06
C ALA A 69 9.06 -2.93 -7.71
N THR A 70 9.02 -3.58 -8.87
CA THR A 70 10.23 -3.78 -9.67
C THR A 70 10.50 -2.49 -10.45
N ILE A 71 11.54 -1.76 -10.07
CA ILE A 71 11.93 -0.51 -10.72
C ILE A 71 12.77 -0.83 -11.96
N PRO A 72 12.31 -0.50 -13.17
CA PRO A 72 13.10 -0.68 -14.38
C PRO A 72 14.33 0.26 -14.37
N ASN A 73 15.40 -0.12 -15.07
CA ASN A 73 16.63 0.70 -15.17
C ASN A 73 16.36 2.11 -15.73
N GLU A 74 15.38 2.20 -16.62
CA GLU A 74 14.82 3.47 -17.09
C GLU A 74 13.44 3.63 -16.45
N ASP A 75 13.38 4.30 -15.29
CA ASP A 75 12.14 4.54 -14.56
C ASP A 75 11.34 5.70 -15.17
N THR A 76 10.78 5.45 -16.36
CA THR A 76 9.90 6.40 -17.05
C THR A 76 8.55 6.59 -16.36
N SER A 77 8.16 5.62 -15.53
CA SER A 77 6.95 5.60 -14.71
C SER A 77 7.04 6.42 -13.42
N GLY A 78 8.24 6.78 -12.98
CA GLY A 78 8.45 7.45 -11.69
C GLY A 78 8.17 6.58 -10.46
N LEU A 79 8.23 5.25 -10.59
CA LEU A 79 8.00 4.29 -9.51
C LEU A 79 8.91 4.56 -8.32
N ARG A 80 10.18 4.88 -8.59
CA ARG A 80 11.15 5.24 -7.55
C ARG A 80 10.68 6.44 -6.75
N ASN A 81 10.17 7.47 -7.42
CA ASN A 81 9.68 8.68 -6.78
C ASN A 81 8.43 8.41 -5.92
N TYR A 82 7.52 7.54 -6.37
CA TYR A 82 6.38 7.11 -5.55
C TYR A 82 6.84 6.38 -4.28
N ILE A 83 7.70 5.38 -4.43
CA ILE A 83 8.24 4.59 -3.31
C ILE A 83 8.97 5.49 -2.31
N ASP A 84 9.91 6.32 -2.78
CA ASP A 84 10.71 7.21 -1.93
C ASP A 84 9.82 8.23 -1.20
N THR A 85 8.83 8.80 -1.90
CA THR A 85 7.90 9.75 -1.31
C THR A 85 7.05 9.09 -0.22
N VAL A 86 6.44 7.94 -0.51
CA VAL A 86 5.55 7.25 0.43
C VAL A 86 6.35 6.77 1.65
N SER A 87 7.55 6.22 1.44
CA SER A 87 8.45 5.82 2.54
C SER A 87 8.84 7.01 3.42
N ARG A 88 9.16 8.16 2.81
CA ARG A 88 9.51 9.37 3.56
C ARG A 88 8.34 9.87 4.41
N VAL A 89 7.13 9.87 3.86
CA VAL A 89 5.91 10.23 4.63
C VAL A 89 5.65 9.20 5.74
N ALA A 90 5.82 7.91 5.47
CA ALA A 90 5.70 6.87 6.48
C ALA A 90 6.70 7.08 7.62
N SER A 91 7.94 7.44 7.29
CA SER A 91 9.01 7.69 8.27
C SER A 91 8.69 8.85 9.20
N CYS A 92 7.95 9.87 8.74
CA CYS A 92 7.48 10.96 9.60
C CYS A 92 6.53 10.47 10.72
N TRP A 93 5.75 9.42 10.47
CA TRP A 93 4.71 8.95 11.41
C TRP A 93 5.11 7.69 12.18
N PHE A 94 5.98 6.85 11.60
CA PHE A 94 6.39 5.57 12.18
C PHE A 94 7.88 5.52 12.56
N GLY A 95 8.65 6.55 12.19
CA GLY A 95 10.07 6.69 12.53
C GLY A 95 10.88 5.47 12.07
N SER A 96 11.76 5.01 12.96
CA SER A 96 12.68 3.88 12.73
C SER A 96 12.00 2.53 12.46
N ARG A 97 10.66 2.43 12.54
CA ARG A 97 9.93 1.23 12.13
C ARG A 97 9.90 1.05 10.62
N VAL A 98 10.02 2.14 9.86
CA VAL A 98 10.12 2.10 8.40
C VAL A 98 11.49 1.57 8.02
N ARG A 99 11.51 0.55 7.16
CA ARG A 99 12.73 -0.08 6.68
C ARG A 99 12.71 -0.12 5.16
N ASP A 100 13.45 0.78 4.55
CA ASP A 100 13.72 0.76 3.12
C ASP A 100 14.60 -0.44 2.76
N TRP A 101 14.38 -0.99 1.58
CA TRP A 101 15.14 -2.09 1.02
C TRP A 101 15.24 -1.96 -0.50
N ASP A 102 16.34 -2.45 -1.06
CA ASP A 102 16.61 -2.48 -2.49
C ASP A 102 17.42 -3.76 -2.77
N GLU A 103 16.80 -4.72 -3.46
CA GLU A 103 17.43 -5.99 -3.77
C GLU A 103 18.61 -5.82 -4.74
N GLY A 104 18.64 -4.73 -5.52
CA GLY A 104 19.78 -4.36 -6.36
C GLY A 104 21.01 -3.97 -5.55
N GLU A 105 20.80 -3.43 -4.34
CA GLU A 105 21.85 -3.08 -3.38
C GLU A 105 22.12 -4.23 -2.37
N GLY A 106 21.52 -5.40 -2.59
CA GLY A 106 21.66 -6.56 -1.72
C GLY A 106 20.88 -6.46 -0.40
N VAL A 107 19.95 -5.51 -0.28
CA VAL A 107 19.09 -5.36 0.90
C VAL A 107 17.71 -5.94 0.59
N SER A 108 17.41 -7.10 1.16
CA SER A 108 16.08 -7.72 1.04
C SER A 108 15.08 -7.10 2.00
N GLY A 109 13.82 -7.02 1.59
CA GLY A 109 12.74 -6.64 2.50
C GLY A 109 12.54 -7.64 3.64
N TYR A 110 11.98 -7.16 4.75
CA TYR A 110 11.87 -7.90 6.01
C TYR A 110 10.84 -9.04 5.95
N TYR A 111 9.68 -8.80 5.31
CA TYR A 111 8.66 -9.83 5.12
C TYR A 111 8.92 -10.66 3.86
N ALA A 112 8.53 -11.92 3.84
CA ALA A 112 8.60 -12.73 2.63
C ALA A 112 7.67 -12.16 1.54
N LEU A 113 8.10 -12.19 0.27
CA LEU A 113 7.32 -11.66 -0.85
C LEU A 113 5.94 -12.31 -0.96
N ASP A 114 5.85 -13.62 -0.70
CA ASP A 114 4.58 -14.36 -0.72
C ASP A 114 3.60 -13.90 0.36
N ASP A 115 4.11 -13.51 1.54
CA ASP A 115 3.28 -12.95 2.61
C ASP A 115 2.78 -11.55 2.23
N ALA A 116 3.63 -10.73 1.62
CA ALA A 116 3.25 -9.40 1.12
C ALA A 116 2.13 -9.52 0.06
N LYS A 117 2.29 -10.39 -0.94
CA LYS A 117 1.28 -10.66 -1.96
C LYS A 117 -0.02 -11.19 -1.37
N ARG A 118 0.04 -12.07 -0.37
CA ARG A 118 -1.15 -12.55 0.35
C ARG A 118 -1.87 -11.41 1.07
N SER A 119 -1.12 -10.48 1.67
CA SER A 119 -1.70 -9.32 2.34
C SER A 119 -2.40 -8.38 1.37
N ILE A 120 -1.79 -8.09 0.22
CA ILE A 120 -2.39 -7.26 -0.84
C ILE A 120 -3.74 -7.84 -1.30
N ARG A 121 -3.80 -9.16 -1.55
CA ARG A 121 -5.06 -9.84 -1.93
C ARG A 121 -6.17 -9.70 -0.87
N SER A 122 -5.83 -9.44 0.39
CA SER A 122 -6.82 -9.23 1.47
C SER A 122 -7.50 -7.86 1.40
N TYR A 123 -7.00 -6.93 0.58
CA TYR A 123 -7.58 -5.59 0.43
C TYR A 123 -8.92 -5.69 -0.29
N GLU A 124 -9.00 -6.50 -1.35
CA GLU A 124 -10.18 -6.66 -2.21
C GLU A 124 -11.33 -7.44 -1.55
N GLN A 125 -11.05 -8.26 -0.54
CA GLN A 125 -12.02 -9.23 0.00
C GLN A 125 -13.20 -8.60 0.75
N VAL A 126 -13.18 -7.29 1.07
CA VAL A 126 -14.30 -6.64 1.77
C VAL A 126 -15.45 -6.31 0.80
N TYR A 127 -15.16 -6.01 -0.47
CA TYR A 127 -16.17 -5.49 -1.40
C TYR A 127 -17.07 -6.55 -2.02
N TYR A 128 -16.59 -7.78 -2.14
CA TYR A 128 -17.42 -8.88 -2.65
C TYR A 128 -18.52 -9.27 -1.66
N VAL A 129 -18.24 -9.25 -0.36
CA VAL A 129 -19.24 -9.64 0.65
C VAL A 129 -20.35 -8.59 0.72
N GLU A 130 -20.03 -7.30 0.69
CA GLU A 130 -21.03 -6.23 0.71
C GLU A 130 -21.87 -6.18 -0.58
N LYS A 131 -21.26 -6.33 -1.77
CA LYS A 131 -22.03 -6.42 -3.03
C LYS A 131 -22.97 -7.63 -3.05
N ILE A 132 -22.50 -8.80 -2.59
CA ILE A 132 -23.35 -10.00 -2.52
C ILE A 132 -24.49 -9.79 -1.52
N ILE A 133 -24.24 -9.23 -0.34
CA ILE A 133 -25.28 -8.98 0.68
C ILE A 133 -26.32 -7.97 0.16
N ILE A 134 -25.91 -6.89 -0.51
CA ILE A 134 -26.83 -5.91 -1.08
C ILE A 134 -27.65 -6.53 -2.22
N HIS A 135 -27.04 -7.31 -3.11
CA HIS A 135 -27.74 -7.97 -4.20
C HIS A 135 -28.72 -9.05 -3.70
N SER A 136 -28.35 -9.79 -2.64
CA SER A 136 -29.20 -10.80 -2.02
C SER A 136 -30.43 -10.22 -1.33
N ARG A 137 -30.30 -9.03 -0.71
CA ARG A 137 -31.42 -8.31 -0.07
C ARG A 137 -32.37 -7.65 -1.08
N SER A 138 -31.91 -7.36 -2.29
CA SER A 138 -32.73 -6.84 -3.39
C SER A 138 -33.65 -7.89 -4.00
N LEU A 139 -33.31 -9.17 -3.89
CA LEU A 139 -34.06 -10.29 -4.50
C LEU A 139 -35.09 -10.92 -3.55
N THR A 140 -35.19 -10.44 -2.31
CA THR A 140 -36.16 -10.91 -1.31
C THR A 140 -37.40 -10.02 -1.18
N TYR A 141 -37.54 -9.01 -2.04
CA TYR A 141 -38.69 -8.08 -2.10
C TYR A 141 -39.38 -8.10 -3.48
N GLU A 142 -39.53 -9.28 -4.08
CA GLU A 142 -40.49 -9.53 -5.17
C GLU A 142 -41.38 -10.72 -4.82
#